data_AF-A0A074MHC2-F1
#
_entry.id   AF-A0A074MHC2-F1
#
_cell.length_a   1.000
_cell.length_b   1.000
_cell.length_c   1.000
_cell.angle_alpha   90.00
_cell.angle_beta   90.00
_cell.angle_gamma   90.00
#
_symmetry.space_group_name_H-M   'P 1'
#
loop_
_entity.id
_entity.type
_entity.pdbx_description
1 polymer ?
#
loop_
_entity_poly.entity_id
_entity_poly.type
_entity_poly.pdbx_seq_one_letter_code
_entity_poly.pdbx_strand_id
1 'polypeptide(L)'
;MTDSSLLAGPSLRRLRKREGLTQATMAASLGISPSYLNLIERNQRPLSARVLVQVIERFDFDPRDLREDEAIGGIDGLARRMADKRFADLNIDREELQEFLSAAPQAAAAFARLYDNSDEREGGGEDPVDEVRRAIERWQNHFADLDQSAEALADELRLSRGDISAGLIERLREKHRLSVRVLPAEVVPGLVHRLDLHARQLQLSEMLGGAARRFQIARQIASLEQRENIELVVEGANLSSAEARERMREHVTDYVASALLMPYGRFLRACEKTGYDLPILSRRFAVSFDQLAQRLTTLQRLGERGLPFFTAWFGRTGRMVHFSAGASGAIYPLDGARWPAWAPYASFESRGTMHTQAVTFGEGEAAPKHWFTIARTIEVDGAACSARRSIVLGLEARFAGELAQARGVSLDPQDAVPLGAGCPRCGRMECLTPAPARLAMQQE
;
A
#
# COMPACT_ATOMS: atom_id res chain seq x y z
N MET A 1 -48.22 22.25 -27.32
CA MET A 1 -46.88 22.75 -27.01
C MET A 1 -46.92 23.25 -25.58
N THR A 2 -46.51 22.41 -24.63
CA THR A 2 -46.53 22.72 -23.21
C THR A 2 -45.38 23.68 -22.89
N ASP A 3 -45.71 24.88 -22.41
CA ASP A 3 -44.76 25.88 -21.89
C ASP A 3 -43.96 25.27 -20.73
N SER A 4 -42.76 24.76 -21.05
CA SER A 4 -41.80 24.35 -20.03
C SER A 4 -41.24 25.62 -19.38
N SER A 5 -41.66 25.90 -18.15
CA SER A 5 -41.13 26.99 -17.34
C SER A 5 -39.61 26.82 -17.15
N LEU A 6 -38.82 27.68 -17.78
CA LEU A 6 -37.36 27.59 -17.78
C LEU A 6 -36.79 28.19 -16.48
N LEU A 7 -36.29 27.34 -15.59
CA LEU A 7 -35.59 27.76 -14.36
C LEU A 7 -34.08 27.88 -14.67
N ALA A 8 -33.59 29.11 -14.73
CA ALA A 8 -32.25 29.45 -15.22
C ALA A 8 -31.48 30.39 -14.27
N GLY A 9 -31.96 30.54 -13.04
CA GLY A 9 -31.48 31.51 -12.06
C GLY A 9 -29.98 31.45 -11.75
N PRO A 10 -29.41 30.27 -11.46
CA PRO A 10 -27.99 30.11 -11.18
C PRO A 10 -27.10 30.52 -12.35
N SER A 11 -27.48 30.19 -13.59
CA SER A 11 -26.75 30.59 -14.80
C SER A 11 -26.81 32.10 -15.02
N LEU A 12 -27.97 32.72 -14.80
CA LEU A 12 -28.13 34.17 -14.87
C LEU A 12 -27.28 34.90 -13.82
N ARG A 13 -27.21 34.35 -12.60
CA ARG A 13 -26.36 34.88 -11.52
C ARG A 13 -24.87 34.74 -11.83
N ARG A 14 -24.44 33.64 -12.49
CA ARG A 14 -23.05 33.44 -12.95
C ARG A 14 -22.68 34.46 -14.02
N LEU A 15 -23.54 34.63 -15.02
CA LEU A 15 -23.38 35.65 -16.05
C LEU A 15 -23.18 37.02 -15.42
N ARG A 16 -24.08 37.41 -14.49
CA ARG A 16 -23.97 38.69 -13.79
C ARG A 16 -22.62 38.89 -13.09
N LYS A 17 -22.15 37.86 -12.37
CA LYS A 17 -20.87 37.92 -11.65
C LYS A 17 -19.68 37.99 -12.59
N ARG A 18 -19.71 37.25 -13.71
CA ARG A 18 -18.67 37.26 -14.74
C ARG A 18 -18.53 38.63 -15.38
N GLU A 19 -19.64 39.28 -15.67
CA GLU A 19 -19.67 40.66 -16.20
C GLU A 19 -19.41 41.73 -15.12
N GLY A 20 -19.14 41.33 -13.87
CA GLY A 20 -18.86 42.27 -12.76
C GLY A 20 -20.05 43.15 -12.35
N LEU A 21 -21.28 42.77 -12.68
CA LEU A 21 -22.47 43.61 -12.50
C LEU A 21 -23.16 43.42 -11.14
N THR A 22 -23.71 44.51 -10.62
CA THR A 22 -24.65 44.44 -9.49
C THR A 22 -26.03 43.97 -9.97
N GLN A 23 -26.86 43.41 -9.08
CA GLN A 23 -28.24 43.01 -9.43
C GLN A 23 -29.05 44.21 -9.96
N ALA A 24 -28.86 45.41 -9.39
CA ALA A 24 -29.55 46.61 -9.85
C ALA A 24 -29.14 46.99 -11.28
N THR A 25 -27.84 46.95 -11.58
CA THR A 25 -27.31 47.27 -12.91
C THR A 25 -27.78 46.28 -13.95
N MET A 26 -27.72 44.97 -13.66
CA MET A 26 -28.19 43.96 -14.61
C MET A 26 -29.70 44.01 -14.81
N ALA A 27 -30.48 44.24 -13.75
CA ALA A 27 -31.95 44.36 -13.85
C ALA A 27 -32.37 45.54 -14.72
N ALA A 28 -31.71 46.70 -14.56
CA ALA A 28 -31.90 47.86 -15.43
C ALA A 28 -31.53 47.53 -16.88
N SER A 29 -30.40 46.86 -17.09
CA SER A 29 -29.96 46.33 -18.39
C SER A 29 -30.80 45.16 -18.90
N LEU A 30 -31.85 44.71 -18.21
CA LEU A 30 -32.82 43.72 -18.67
C LEU A 30 -34.26 44.26 -18.63
N GLY A 31 -34.44 45.56 -18.38
CA GLY A 31 -35.75 46.20 -18.32
C GLY A 31 -36.70 45.60 -17.27
N ILE A 32 -36.16 44.99 -16.20
CA ILE A 32 -36.93 44.38 -15.11
C ILE A 32 -36.55 45.01 -13.77
N SER A 33 -37.35 44.77 -12.72
CA SER A 33 -37.01 45.27 -11.39
C SER A 33 -35.90 44.43 -10.74
N PRO A 34 -35.03 45.02 -9.88
CA PRO A 34 -34.01 44.27 -9.15
C PRO A 34 -34.60 43.13 -8.29
N SER A 35 -35.77 43.37 -7.69
CA SER A 35 -36.50 42.34 -6.94
C SER A 35 -36.93 41.17 -7.83
N TYR A 36 -37.38 41.45 -9.05
CA TYR A 36 -37.77 40.41 -10.00
C TYR A 36 -36.57 39.61 -10.49
N LEU A 37 -35.43 40.27 -10.77
CA LEU A 37 -34.18 39.57 -11.08
C LEU A 37 -33.72 38.68 -9.92
N ASN A 38 -33.84 39.13 -8.67
CA ASN A 38 -33.48 38.32 -7.50
C ASN A 38 -34.36 37.06 -7.36
N LEU A 39 -35.67 37.16 -7.65
CA LEU A 39 -36.56 36.00 -7.66
C LEU A 39 -36.18 35.00 -8.76
N ILE A 40 -35.79 35.49 -9.94
CA ILE A 40 -35.31 34.64 -11.05
C ILE A 40 -33.99 33.99 -10.68
N GLU A 41 -33.00 34.74 -10.16
CA GLU A 41 -31.69 34.22 -9.76
C GLU A 41 -31.76 33.13 -8.69
N ARG A 42 -32.84 33.12 -7.89
CA ARG A 42 -33.14 32.10 -6.86
C ARG A 42 -34.09 31.01 -7.33
N ASN A 43 -34.42 30.94 -8.63
CA ASN A 43 -35.40 30.01 -9.21
C ASN A 43 -36.80 30.08 -8.58
N GLN A 44 -37.14 31.17 -7.89
CA GLN A 44 -38.48 31.37 -7.32
C GLN A 44 -39.49 31.87 -8.37
N ARG A 45 -38.99 32.38 -9.49
CA ARG A 45 -39.78 32.72 -10.68
C ARG A 45 -39.10 32.15 -11.92
N PRO A 46 -39.84 31.52 -12.85
CA PRO A 46 -39.27 31.08 -14.11
C PRO A 46 -38.84 32.26 -14.96
N LEU A 47 -37.79 32.04 -15.74
CA LEU A 47 -37.29 33.01 -16.70
C LEU A 47 -38.29 33.12 -17.86
N SER A 48 -38.87 34.30 -18.07
CA SER A 48 -39.79 34.51 -19.19
C SER A 48 -39.02 34.59 -20.51
N ALA A 49 -39.66 34.19 -21.61
CA ALA A 49 -39.07 34.23 -22.95
C ALA A 49 -38.54 35.63 -23.31
N ARG A 50 -39.25 36.69 -22.89
CA ARG A 50 -38.83 38.08 -23.08
C ARG A 50 -37.50 38.40 -22.38
N VAL A 51 -37.32 37.95 -21.13
CA VAL A 51 -36.07 38.21 -20.40
C VAL A 51 -34.93 37.37 -20.99
N LEU A 52 -35.20 36.12 -21.40
CA LEU A 52 -34.21 35.27 -22.06
C LEU A 52 -33.66 35.91 -23.34
N VAL A 53 -34.53 36.43 -24.21
CA VAL A 53 -34.09 37.14 -25.43
C VAL A 53 -33.20 38.33 -25.09
N GLN A 54 -33.55 39.13 -24.08
CA GLN A 54 -32.72 40.27 -23.67
C GLN A 54 -31.37 39.86 -23.08
N VAL A 55 -31.31 38.71 -22.41
CA VAL A 55 -30.04 38.16 -21.89
C VAL A 55 -29.14 37.72 -23.04
N ILE A 56 -29.69 37.04 -24.05
CA ILE A 56 -28.95 36.61 -25.24
C ILE A 56 -28.42 37.83 -26.01
N GLU A 57 -29.27 38.80 -26.30
CA GLU A 57 -28.89 39.98 -27.12
C GLU A 57 -27.85 40.88 -26.44
N ARG A 58 -27.91 41.04 -25.12
CA ARG A 58 -27.09 42.03 -24.40
C ARG A 58 -25.80 41.46 -23.83
N PHE A 59 -25.74 40.14 -23.64
CA PHE A 59 -24.63 39.50 -22.95
C PHE A 59 -24.05 38.29 -23.70
N ASP A 60 -24.42 38.12 -24.99
CA ASP A 60 -23.97 37.03 -25.86
C ASP A 60 -24.07 35.65 -25.19
N PHE A 61 -25.17 35.44 -24.49
CA PHE A 61 -25.38 34.26 -23.66
C PHE A 61 -25.89 33.09 -24.52
N ASP A 62 -25.14 31.99 -24.62
CA ASP A 62 -25.59 30.80 -25.35
C ASP A 62 -26.65 30.05 -24.53
N PRO A 63 -27.88 29.83 -25.05
CA PRO A 63 -28.91 29.05 -24.37
C PRO A 63 -28.49 27.61 -24.01
N ARG A 64 -27.44 27.08 -24.63
CA ARG A 64 -26.85 25.78 -24.28
C ARG A 64 -26.17 25.77 -22.92
N ASP A 65 -25.70 26.92 -22.41
CA ASP A 65 -25.15 27.04 -21.05
C ASP A 65 -26.21 26.87 -19.94
N LEU A 66 -27.49 26.88 -20.31
CA LEU A 66 -28.60 26.55 -19.42
C LEU A 66 -28.75 25.04 -19.20
N ARG A 67 -28.07 24.20 -20.00
CA ARG A 67 -28.15 22.74 -19.95
C ARG A 67 -26.99 22.08 -19.19
N GLU A 68 -26.06 22.85 -18.61
CA GLU A 68 -24.95 22.29 -17.83
C GLU A 68 -25.39 21.45 -16.60
N ASP A 69 -26.66 21.51 -16.19
CA ASP A 69 -27.26 20.62 -15.17
C ASP A 69 -27.30 19.12 -15.62
N GLU A 70 -27.07 18.82 -16.90
CA GLU A 70 -26.89 17.44 -17.38
C GLU A 70 -25.59 16.79 -16.88
N ALA A 71 -24.55 17.57 -16.51
CA ALA A 71 -23.26 17.03 -16.07
C ALA A 71 -23.34 16.23 -14.75
N ILE A 72 -24.42 16.43 -13.96
CA ILE A 72 -24.65 15.73 -12.68
C ILE A 72 -25.70 14.62 -12.86
N GLY A 73 -26.44 14.61 -13.97
CA GLY A 73 -27.61 13.75 -14.17
C GLY A 73 -28.86 14.22 -13.40
N GLY A 74 -28.93 15.50 -13.02
CA GLY A 74 -30.05 16.09 -12.27
C GLY A 74 -30.30 15.46 -10.89
N ILE A 75 -31.54 15.55 -10.41
CA ILE A 75 -31.98 14.99 -9.12
C ILE A 75 -31.75 13.47 -9.08
N ASP A 76 -32.02 12.75 -10.17
CA ASP A 76 -31.81 11.30 -10.23
C ASP A 76 -30.33 10.90 -10.21
N GLY A 77 -29.46 11.73 -10.78
CA GLY A 77 -28.01 11.54 -10.67
C GLY A 77 -27.51 11.76 -9.26
N LEU A 78 -28.01 12.77 -8.55
CA LEU A 78 -27.63 13.02 -7.17
C LEU A 78 -28.21 11.98 -6.22
N ALA A 79 -29.47 11.58 -6.41
CA ALA A 79 -30.13 10.53 -5.62
C ALA A 79 -29.41 9.18 -5.73
N ARG A 80 -28.90 8.82 -6.91
CA ARG A 80 -28.07 7.62 -7.08
C ARG A 80 -26.78 7.67 -6.26
N ARG A 81 -26.11 8.82 -6.20
CA ARG A 81 -24.87 9.00 -5.42
C ARG A 81 -25.14 9.00 -3.91
N MET A 82 -26.25 9.59 -3.49
CA MET A 82 -26.64 9.65 -2.07
C MET A 82 -27.24 8.35 -1.54
N ALA A 83 -27.58 7.40 -2.42
CA ALA A 83 -27.98 6.04 -2.05
C ALA A 83 -26.79 5.12 -1.70
N ASP A 84 -25.54 5.62 -1.73
CA ASP A 84 -24.36 4.89 -1.27
C ASP A 84 -24.49 4.50 0.22
N LYS A 85 -24.01 3.29 0.56
CA LYS A 85 -23.96 2.77 1.93
C LYS A 85 -23.25 3.72 2.90
N ARG A 86 -22.27 4.50 2.41
CA ARG A 86 -21.55 5.51 3.21
C ARG A 86 -22.46 6.60 3.79
N PHE A 87 -23.65 6.79 3.24
CA PHE A 87 -24.61 7.82 3.65
C PHE A 87 -25.92 7.23 4.20
N ALA A 88 -25.98 5.91 4.40
CA ALA A 88 -27.23 5.22 4.77
C ALA A 88 -27.78 5.64 6.14
N ASP A 89 -26.95 6.18 7.03
CA ASP A 89 -27.32 6.69 8.35
C ASP A 89 -28.01 8.06 8.31
N LEU A 90 -27.80 8.82 7.23
CA LEU A 90 -28.31 10.19 7.09
C LEU A 90 -29.77 10.26 6.64
N ASN A 91 -30.34 9.17 6.12
CA ASN A 91 -31.74 9.07 5.65
C ASN A 91 -32.19 10.22 4.74
N ILE A 92 -31.29 10.70 3.87
CA ILE A 92 -31.54 11.86 3.00
C ILE A 92 -32.64 11.53 1.99
N ASP A 93 -33.72 12.30 2.01
CA ASP A 93 -34.85 12.06 1.13
C ASP A 93 -34.74 12.85 -0.20
N ARG A 94 -35.65 12.53 -1.12
CA ARG A 94 -35.63 13.14 -2.47
C ARG A 94 -36.00 14.62 -2.46
N GLU A 95 -36.74 15.08 -1.44
CA GLU A 95 -37.16 16.46 -1.29
C GLU A 95 -35.98 17.33 -0.82
N GLU A 96 -35.18 16.83 0.14
CA GLU A 96 -33.93 17.44 0.59
C GLU A 96 -32.89 17.55 -0.54
N LEU A 97 -32.79 16.53 -1.39
CA LEU A 97 -31.90 16.58 -2.56
C LEU A 97 -32.35 17.63 -3.58
N GLN A 98 -33.67 17.79 -3.76
CA GLN A 98 -34.23 18.82 -4.63
C GLN A 98 -33.99 20.23 -4.06
N GLU A 99 -34.10 20.40 -2.74
CA GLU A 99 -33.77 21.64 -2.06
C GLU A 99 -32.27 21.96 -2.19
N PHE A 100 -31.38 20.98 -2.00
CA PHE A 100 -29.93 21.16 -2.13
C PHE A 100 -29.53 21.56 -3.56
N LEU A 101 -30.07 20.90 -4.59
CA LEU A 101 -29.83 21.27 -5.98
C LEU A 101 -30.36 22.67 -6.31
N SER A 102 -31.49 23.07 -5.72
CA SER A 102 -32.09 24.39 -5.94
C SER A 102 -31.32 25.50 -5.22
N ALA A 103 -30.86 25.25 -3.99
CA ALA A 103 -30.19 26.24 -3.15
C ALA A 103 -28.70 26.40 -3.49
N ALA A 104 -28.01 25.30 -3.82
CA ALA A 104 -26.57 25.25 -3.99
C ALA A 104 -26.12 24.32 -5.15
N PRO A 105 -26.52 24.60 -6.40
CA PRO A 105 -26.25 23.72 -7.55
C PRO A 105 -24.76 23.49 -7.81
N GLN A 106 -23.90 24.48 -7.54
CA GLN A 106 -22.45 24.33 -7.71
C GLN A 106 -21.81 23.46 -6.63
N ALA A 107 -22.36 23.45 -5.42
CA ALA A 107 -21.92 22.54 -4.37
C ALA A 107 -22.34 21.11 -4.70
N ALA A 108 -23.56 20.91 -5.24
CA ALA A 108 -24.01 19.63 -5.75
C ALA A 108 -23.14 19.12 -6.92
N ALA A 109 -22.75 20.02 -7.85
CA ALA A 109 -21.83 19.70 -8.94
C ALA A 109 -20.43 19.30 -8.45
N ALA A 110 -19.90 20.06 -7.49
CA ALA A 110 -18.60 19.78 -6.87
C ALA A 110 -18.62 18.45 -6.10
N PHE A 111 -19.70 18.16 -5.36
CA PHE A 111 -19.93 16.88 -4.72
C PHE A 111 -19.96 15.75 -5.74
N ALA A 112 -20.75 15.86 -6.81
CA ALA A 112 -20.85 14.83 -7.82
C ALA A 112 -19.50 14.55 -8.49
N ARG A 113 -18.73 15.59 -8.84
CA ARG A 113 -17.37 15.43 -9.37
C ARG A 113 -16.42 14.78 -8.37
N LEU A 114 -16.49 15.16 -7.10
CA LEU A 114 -15.65 14.57 -6.06
C LEU A 114 -15.98 13.08 -5.85
N TYR A 115 -17.27 12.75 -5.82
CA TYR A 115 -17.79 11.39 -5.68
C TYR A 115 -17.39 10.54 -6.89
N ASP A 116 -17.61 11.01 -8.11
CA ASP A 116 -17.27 10.28 -9.34
C ASP A 116 -15.74 10.08 -9.48
N ASN A 117 -14.94 11.07 -9.08
CA ASN A 117 -13.47 10.95 -9.06
C ASN A 117 -12.96 10.09 -7.88
N SER A 118 -13.76 9.90 -6.84
CA SER A 118 -13.46 8.91 -5.78
C SER A 118 -13.73 7.49 -6.26
N ASP A 119 -14.74 7.31 -7.12
CA ASP A 119 -15.04 6.06 -7.81
C ASP A 119 -14.01 5.72 -8.91
N GLU A 120 -13.28 6.67 -9.51
CA GLU A 120 -12.11 6.31 -10.35
C GLU A 120 -10.96 5.65 -9.55
N ARG A 121 -10.99 5.74 -8.21
CA ARG A 121 -10.11 4.99 -7.30
C ARG A 121 -10.80 3.78 -6.64
N GLU A 122 -12.13 3.71 -6.64
CA GLU A 122 -12.94 2.69 -5.96
C GLU A 122 -13.89 1.90 -6.92
N GLY A 123 -13.72 2.06 -8.23
CA GLY A 123 -14.57 1.46 -9.25
C GLY A 123 -14.20 0.01 -9.58
N GLY A 124 -14.79 -0.94 -8.86
CA GLY A 124 -15.21 -2.22 -9.45
C GLY A 124 -14.23 -3.39 -9.43
N GLY A 125 -13.25 -3.38 -8.53
CA GLY A 125 -12.42 -4.54 -8.18
C GLY A 125 -11.68 -4.23 -6.88
N GLU A 126 -11.55 -5.21 -6.01
CA GLU A 126 -10.62 -5.11 -4.89
C GLU A 126 -9.21 -4.77 -5.43
N ASP A 127 -8.45 -3.86 -4.80
CA ASP A 127 -7.06 -3.60 -5.20
C ASP A 127 -6.34 -4.96 -5.25
N PRO A 128 -5.79 -5.38 -6.41
CA PRO A 128 -5.08 -6.64 -6.54
C PRO A 128 -4.00 -6.84 -5.47
N VAL A 129 -3.39 -5.75 -4.99
CA VAL A 129 -2.41 -5.79 -3.90
C VAL A 129 -3.06 -6.20 -2.58
N ASP A 130 -4.19 -5.59 -2.23
CA ASP A 130 -4.93 -5.92 -1.01
C ASP A 130 -5.54 -7.33 -1.06
N GLU A 131 -6.03 -7.75 -2.22
CA GLU A 131 -6.59 -9.09 -2.42
C GLU A 131 -5.54 -10.18 -2.18
N VAL A 132 -4.36 -10.01 -2.77
CA VAL A 132 -3.23 -10.92 -2.58
C VAL A 132 -2.77 -10.90 -1.12
N ARG A 133 -2.65 -9.71 -0.51
CA ARG A 133 -2.27 -9.57 0.90
C ARG A 133 -3.24 -10.31 1.82
N ARG A 134 -4.55 -10.10 1.66
CA ARG A 134 -5.59 -10.81 2.43
C ARG A 134 -5.50 -12.32 2.24
N ALA A 135 -5.22 -12.79 1.02
CA ALA A 135 -5.03 -14.21 0.76
C ALA A 135 -3.81 -14.79 1.50
N ILE A 136 -2.69 -14.07 1.50
CA ILE A 136 -1.46 -14.46 2.22
C ILE A 136 -1.71 -14.48 3.74
N GLU A 137 -2.36 -13.45 4.29
CA GLU A 137 -2.69 -13.33 5.71
C GLU A 137 -3.64 -14.44 6.17
N ARG A 138 -4.62 -14.83 5.34
CA ARG A 138 -5.53 -15.96 5.61
C ARG A 138 -4.79 -17.26 5.86
N TRP A 139 -3.66 -17.45 5.18
CA TRP A 139 -2.78 -18.62 5.33
C TRP A 139 -1.59 -18.35 6.26
N GLN A 140 -1.61 -17.24 7.01
CA GLN A 140 -0.56 -16.84 7.96
C GLN A 140 0.84 -16.83 7.32
N ASN A 141 0.90 -16.53 6.02
CA ASN A 141 2.10 -16.54 5.21
C ASN A 141 2.93 -17.84 5.30
N HIS A 142 2.27 -19.01 5.36
CA HIS A 142 2.95 -20.30 5.39
C HIS A 142 2.25 -21.33 4.48
N PHE A 143 3.03 -21.92 3.57
CA PHE A 143 2.56 -22.90 2.59
C PHE A 143 3.25 -24.25 2.83
N ALA A 144 2.61 -25.11 3.63
CA ALA A 144 3.26 -26.31 4.20
C ALA A 144 3.87 -27.25 3.15
N ASP A 145 3.11 -27.59 2.10
CA ASP A 145 3.55 -28.54 1.07
C ASP A 145 4.73 -27.98 0.26
N LEU A 146 4.69 -26.69 -0.08
CA LEU A 146 5.78 -26.00 -0.76
C LEU A 146 7.04 -25.90 0.11
N ASP A 147 6.87 -25.67 1.41
CA ASP A 147 7.99 -25.60 2.35
C ASP A 147 8.68 -26.95 2.51
N GLN A 148 7.88 -28.03 2.66
CA GLN A 148 8.40 -29.39 2.75
C GLN A 148 9.11 -29.82 1.45
N SER A 149 8.53 -29.50 0.30
CA SER A 149 9.13 -29.76 -1.02
C SER A 149 10.44 -28.98 -1.21
N ALA A 150 10.49 -27.72 -0.82
CA ALA A 150 11.70 -26.90 -0.89
C ALA A 150 12.80 -27.41 0.05
N GLU A 151 12.43 -27.87 1.25
CA GLU A 151 13.35 -28.49 2.21
C GLU A 151 13.92 -29.82 1.66
N ALA A 152 13.09 -30.68 1.09
CA ALA A 152 13.53 -31.91 0.44
C ALA A 152 14.47 -31.65 -0.75
N LEU A 153 14.17 -30.64 -1.57
CA LEU A 153 15.03 -30.22 -2.69
C LEU A 153 16.38 -29.67 -2.18
N ALA A 154 16.39 -28.90 -1.09
CA ALA A 154 17.63 -28.42 -0.50
C ALA A 154 18.54 -29.56 -0.02
N ASP A 155 17.95 -30.62 0.52
CA ASP A 155 18.65 -31.83 0.96
C ASP A 155 19.15 -32.67 -0.23
N GLU A 156 18.34 -32.83 -1.29
CA GLU A 156 18.74 -33.47 -2.54
C GLU A 156 19.99 -32.78 -3.13
N LEU A 157 19.98 -31.44 -3.16
CA LEU A 157 21.08 -30.62 -3.67
C LEU A 157 22.25 -30.47 -2.68
N ARG A 158 22.14 -31.03 -1.47
CA ARG A 158 23.15 -30.97 -0.41
C ARG A 158 23.61 -29.54 -0.07
N LEU A 159 22.71 -28.56 -0.18
CA LEU A 159 23.02 -27.13 0.03
C LEU A 159 23.55 -26.81 1.44
N SER A 160 23.37 -27.73 2.38
CA SER A 160 23.85 -27.59 3.76
C SER A 160 25.34 -27.83 3.96
N ARG A 161 25.99 -28.57 3.05
CA ARG A 161 27.39 -28.99 3.20
C ARG A 161 28.32 -28.44 2.12
N GLY A 162 27.77 -27.98 0.99
CA GLY A 162 28.51 -27.45 -0.15
C GLY A 162 28.33 -25.95 -0.38
N ASP A 163 28.94 -25.44 -1.43
CA ASP A 163 28.66 -24.08 -1.93
C ASP A 163 27.24 -24.05 -2.51
N ILE A 164 26.36 -23.28 -1.85
CA ILE A 164 24.96 -23.10 -2.23
C ILE A 164 24.86 -22.66 -3.70
N SER A 165 25.72 -21.74 -4.13
CA SER A 165 25.67 -21.20 -5.49
C SER A 165 26.02 -22.27 -6.52
N ALA A 166 27.05 -23.07 -6.24
CA ALA A 166 27.48 -24.15 -7.12
C ALA A 166 26.38 -25.23 -7.26
N GLY A 167 25.78 -25.66 -6.14
CA GLY A 167 24.71 -26.66 -6.17
C GLY A 167 23.48 -26.21 -6.97
N LEU A 168 23.07 -24.95 -6.83
CA LEU A 168 21.96 -24.39 -7.61
C LEU A 168 22.29 -24.28 -9.11
N ILE A 169 23.50 -23.79 -9.46
CA ILE A 169 23.94 -23.69 -10.86
C ILE A 169 24.03 -25.08 -11.50
N GLU A 170 24.56 -26.06 -10.78
CA GLU A 170 24.65 -27.44 -11.26
C GLU A 170 23.27 -28.06 -11.49
N ARG A 171 22.29 -27.80 -10.60
CA ARG A 171 20.91 -28.24 -10.79
C ARG A 171 20.29 -27.69 -12.08
N LEU A 172 20.45 -26.39 -12.34
CA LEU A 172 19.98 -25.77 -13.59
C LEU A 172 20.67 -26.39 -14.81
N ARG A 173 21.98 -26.64 -14.74
CA ARG A 173 22.75 -27.22 -15.83
C ARG A 173 22.34 -28.66 -16.13
N GLU A 174 22.23 -29.50 -15.11
CA GLU A 174 22.02 -30.94 -15.28
C GLU A 174 20.59 -31.28 -15.63
N LYS A 175 19.62 -30.79 -14.85
CA LYS A 175 18.20 -31.10 -15.01
C LYS A 175 17.54 -30.26 -16.10
N HIS A 176 17.84 -28.96 -16.14
CA HIS A 176 17.14 -28.00 -17.02
C HIS A 176 17.94 -27.59 -18.26
N ARG A 177 19.21 -28.02 -18.37
CA ARG A 177 20.13 -27.63 -19.45
C ARG A 177 20.30 -26.11 -19.57
N LEU A 178 20.18 -25.39 -18.46
CA LEU A 178 20.35 -23.94 -18.37
C LEU A 178 21.70 -23.61 -17.74
N SER A 179 22.49 -22.75 -18.40
CA SER A 179 23.70 -22.19 -17.80
C SER A 179 23.42 -20.83 -17.16
N VAL A 180 24.13 -20.47 -16.09
CA VAL A 180 24.00 -19.15 -15.46
C VAL A 180 25.12 -18.25 -15.96
N ARG A 181 24.78 -17.04 -16.43
CA ARG A 181 25.76 -16.03 -16.85
C ARG A 181 25.48 -14.70 -16.17
N VAL A 182 26.52 -14.12 -15.61
CA VAL A 182 26.48 -12.73 -15.13
C VAL A 182 26.92 -11.85 -16.29
N LEU A 183 26.07 -10.90 -16.67
CA LEU A 183 26.29 -9.99 -17.79
C LEU A 183 26.48 -8.55 -17.30
N PRO A 184 27.28 -7.74 -18.03
CA PRO A 184 27.42 -6.34 -17.73
C PRO A 184 26.09 -5.59 -17.74
N ALA A 185 25.97 -4.55 -16.91
CA ALA A 185 24.72 -3.78 -16.77
C ALA A 185 24.24 -3.18 -18.11
N GLU A 186 25.17 -2.85 -19.00
CA GLU A 186 24.89 -2.32 -20.34
C GLU A 186 24.19 -3.33 -21.27
N VAL A 187 24.39 -4.63 -21.04
CA VAL A 187 23.84 -5.72 -21.89
C VAL A 187 22.44 -6.13 -21.42
N VAL A 188 22.12 -5.92 -20.14
CA VAL A 188 20.81 -6.17 -19.53
C VAL A 188 20.28 -4.92 -18.81
N PRO A 189 20.08 -3.80 -19.52
CA PRO A 189 19.68 -2.54 -18.91
C PRO A 189 18.28 -2.66 -18.30
N GLY A 190 18.11 -2.20 -17.07
CA GLY A 190 16.82 -2.24 -16.37
C GLY A 190 16.35 -3.63 -15.90
N LEU A 191 17.06 -4.72 -16.21
CA LEU A 191 16.69 -6.08 -15.79
C LEU A 191 17.57 -6.65 -14.67
N VAL A 192 16.94 -7.26 -13.66
CA VAL A 192 17.61 -8.03 -12.60
C VAL A 192 18.09 -9.38 -13.14
N HIS A 193 17.22 -10.05 -13.90
CA HIS A 193 17.53 -11.29 -14.61
C HIS A 193 16.77 -11.35 -15.94
N ARG A 194 17.23 -12.23 -16.83
CA ARG A 194 16.56 -12.57 -18.08
C ARG A 194 16.77 -14.06 -18.37
N LEU A 195 15.71 -14.77 -18.69
CA LEU A 195 15.81 -16.14 -19.19
C LEU A 195 15.89 -16.11 -20.72
N ASP A 196 17.04 -16.51 -21.27
CA ASP A 196 17.23 -16.69 -22.71
C ASP A 196 17.08 -18.18 -23.05
N LEU A 197 15.93 -18.55 -23.60
CA LEU A 197 15.63 -19.93 -23.97
C LEU A 197 16.39 -20.39 -25.23
N HIS A 198 16.79 -19.47 -26.11
CA HIS A 198 17.53 -19.81 -27.32
C HIS A 198 18.98 -20.18 -26.99
N ALA A 199 19.64 -19.34 -26.18
CA ALA A 199 20.98 -19.63 -25.67
C ALA A 199 20.99 -20.64 -24.51
N ARG A 200 19.83 -20.96 -23.95
CA ARG A 200 19.64 -21.75 -22.71
C ARG A 200 20.44 -21.17 -21.54
N GLN A 201 20.25 -19.87 -21.30
CA GLN A 201 20.97 -19.13 -20.27
C GLN A 201 20.01 -18.40 -19.32
N LEU A 202 20.24 -18.54 -18.03
CA LEU A 202 19.78 -17.56 -17.05
C LEU A 202 20.82 -16.45 -16.95
N GLN A 203 20.50 -15.30 -17.53
CA GLN A 203 21.34 -14.11 -17.54
C GLN A 203 21.00 -13.27 -16.31
N LEU A 204 22.00 -12.91 -15.51
CA LEU A 204 21.87 -12.11 -14.30
C LEU A 204 22.65 -10.80 -14.46
N SER A 205 22.12 -9.70 -13.92
CA SER A 205 22.87 -8.44 -13.88
C SER A 205 24.09 -8.53 -12.96
N GLU A 206 25.21 -7.97 -13.39
CA GLU A 206 26.42 -7.85 -12.55
C GLU A 206 26.23 -6.96 -11.32
N MET A 207 25.25 -6.06 -11.36
CA MET A 207 24.90 -5.16 -10.24
C MET A 207 24.33 -5.91 -9.04
N LEU A 208 23.91 -7.17 -9.22
CA LEU A 208 23.36 -7.97 -8.13
C LEU A 208 24.45 -8.48 -7.19
N GLY A 209 24.28 -8.18 -5.90
CA GLY A 209 25.04 -8.81 -4.82
C GLY A 209 24.93 -10.35 -4.83
N GLY A 210 25.89 -11.03 -4.19
CA GLY A 210 25.94 -12.51 -4.18
C GLY A 210 24.66 -13.18 -3.67
N ALA A 211 24.03 -12.63 -2.63
CA ALA A 211 22.77 -13.14 -2.08
C ALA A 211 21.61 -12.98 -3.07
N ALA A 212 21.50 -11.82 -3.74
CA ALA A 212 20.48 -11.58 -4.75
C ALA A 212 20.66 -12.52 -5.96
N ARG A 213 21.90 -12.75 -6.43
CA ARG A 213 22.17 -13.73 -7.50
C ARG A 213 21.73 -15.14 -7.12
N ARG A 214 22.11 -15.63 -5.94
CA ARG A 214 21.65 -16.93 -5.43
C ARG A 214 20.13 -17.03 -5.40
N PHE A 215 19.47 -15.97 -4.93
CA PHE A 215 18.01 -15.91 -4.89
C PHE A 215 17.38 -15.97 -6.28
N GLN A 216 17.90 -15.25 -7.28
CA GLN A 216 17.37 -15.35 -8.65
C GLN A 216 17.54 -16.76 -9.24
N ILE A 217 18.66 -17.44 -8.96
CA ILE A 217 18.88 -18.83 -9.39
C ILE A 217 17.88 -19.77 -8.68
N ALA A 218 17.72 -19.62 -7.36
CA ALA A 218 16.75 -20.39 -6.58
C ALA A 218 15.31 -20.16 -7.03
N ARG A 219 14.94 -18.91 -7.34
CA ARG A 219 13.65 -18.52 -7.91
C ARG A 219 13.42 -19.18 -9.26
N GLN A 220 14.44 -19.21 -10.13
CA GLN A 220 14.33 -19.90 -11.42
C GLN A 220 14.13 -21.41 -11.26
N ILE A 221 14.82 -22.05 -10.30
CA ILE A 221 14.60 -23.47 -9.98
C ILE A 221 13.17 -23.69 -9.45
N ALA A 222 12.69 -22.82 -8.56
CA ALA A 222 11.34 -22.88 -8.03
C ALA A 222 10.28 -22.79 -9.15
N SER A 223 10.40 -21.81 -10.05
CA SER A 223 9.48 -21.66 -11.18
C SER A 223 9.46 -22.86 -12.13
N LEU A 224 10.59 -23.58 -12.27
CA LEU A 224 10.69 -24.73 -13.17
C LEU A 224 10.23 -26.04 -12.50
N GLU A 225 10.59 -26.26 -11.24
CA GLU A 225 10.38 -27.54 -10.56
C GLU A 225 9.14 -27.58 -9.68
N GLN A 226 8.62 -26.42 -9.26
CA GLN A 226 7.44 -26.32 -8.40
C GLN A 226 6.25 -25.69 -9.13
N ARG A 227 6.28 -25.62 -10.47
CA ARG A 227 5.24 -24.95 -11.28
C ARG A 227 3.83 -25.41 -10.91
N GLU A 228 3.59 -26.72 -10.90
CA GLU A 228 2.27 -27.28 -10.59
C GLU A 228 1.82 -26.93 -9.17
N ASN A 229 2.70 -27.08 -8.18
CA ASN A 229 2.39 -26.76 -6.79
C ASN A 229 2.15 -25.25 -6.57
N ILE A 230 2.89 -24.39 -7.29
CA ILE A 230 2.68 -22.93 -7.26
C ILE A 230 1.31 -22.61 -7.86
N GLU A 231 0.95 -23.17 -9.02
CA GLU A 231 -0.36 -22.93 -9.64
C GLU A 231 -1.51 -23.43 -8.74
N LEU A 232 -1.37 -24.58 -8.08
CA LEU A 232 -2.37 -25.08 -7.13
C LEU A 232 -2.64 -24.07 -6.00
N VAL A 233 -1.59 -23.44 -5.47
CA VAL A 233 -1.72 -22.39 -4.44
C VAL A 233 -2.38 -21.13 -5.00
N VAL A 234 -2.01 -20.72 -6.22
CA VAL A 234 -2.60 -19.53 -6.87
C VAL A 234 -4.08 -19.74 -7.19
N GLU A 235 -4.46 -20.92 -7.68
CA GLU A 235 -5.86 -21.31 -7.93
C GLU A 235 -6.65 -21.37 -6.62
N GLY A 236 -6.08 -21.98 -5.57
CA GLY A 236 -6.71 -22.08 -4.25
C GLY A 236 -6.91 -20.73 -3.55
N ALA A 237 -6.21 -19.68 -3.97
CA ALA A 237 -6.36 -18.34 -3.42
C ALA A 237 -7.68 -17.66 -3.85
N ASN A 238 -8.34 -18.15 -4.91
CA ASN A 238 -9.61 -17.64 -5.45
C ASN A 238 -9.59 -16.14 -5.78
N LEU A 239 -8.49 -15.68 -6.39
CA LEU A 239 -8.28 -14.26 -6.71
C LEU A 239 -9.07 -13.82 -7.96
N SER A 240 -9.66 -12.63 -7.89
CA SER A 240 -10.60 -12.08 -8.85
C SER A 240 -9.94 -11.66 -10.18
N SER A 241 -8.75 -11.07 -10.11
CA SER A 241 -8.08 -10.48 -11.27
C SER A 241 -6.89 -11.31 -11.76
N ALA A 242 -6.52 -11.15 -13.04
CA ALA A 242 -5.31 -11.76 -13.58
C ALA A 242 -4.03 -11.15 -12.96
N GLU A 243 -4.06 -9.85 -12.65
CA GLU A 243 -2.95 -9.16 -11.98
C GLU A 243 -2.73 -9.71 -10.55
N ALA A 244 -3.79 -9.90 -9.77
CA ALA A 244 -3.70 -10.50 -8.44
C ALA A 244 -3.11 -11.92 -8.51
N ARG A 245 -3.55 -12.73 -9.47
CA ARG A 245 -3.01 -14.08 -9.69
C ARG A 245 -1.52 -14.06 -10.03
N GLU A 246 -1.07 -13.13 -10.86
CA GLU A 246 0.36 -12.98 -11.18
C GLU A 246 1.17 -12.55 -9.95
N ARG A 247 0.71 -11.56 -9.19
CA ARG A 247 1.36 -11.13 -7.95
C ARG A 247 1.44 -12.25 -6.91
N MET A 248 0.38 -13.05 -6.78
CA MET A 248 0.38 -14.22 -5.91
C MET A 248 1.39 -15.26 -6.39
N ARG A 249 1.47 -15.52 -7.69
CA ARG A 249 2.47 -16.42 -8.28
C ARG A 249 3.89 -15.94 -8.00
N GLU A 250 4.16 -14.64 -8.14
CA GLU A 250 5.45 -14.06 -7.80
C GLU A 250 5.78 -14.26 -6.32
N HIS A 251 4.84 -13.95 -5.41
CA HIS A 251 5.00 -14.14 -3.96
C HIS A 251 5.30 -15.60 -3.61
N VAL A 252 4.52 -16.54 -4.13
CA VAL A 252 4.67 -17.97 -3.84
C VAL A 252 5.98 -18.51 -4.45
N THR A 253 6.40 -18.02 -5.62
CA THR A 253 7.70 -18.39 -6.19
C THR A 253 8.85 -17.90 -5.30
N ASP A 254 8.76 -16.65 -4.81
CA ASP A 254 9.76 -16.06 -3.91
C ASP A 254 9.76 -16.75 -2.54
N TYR A 255 8.60 -17.23 -2.07
CA TYR A 255 8.46 -18.07 -0.89
C TYR A 255 9.24 -19.38 -1.06
N VAL A 256 9.04 -20.10 -2.17
CA VAL A 256 9.74 -21.36 -2.45
C VAL A 256 11.25 -21.13 -2.56
N ALA A 257 11.68 -20.07 -3.24
CA ALA A 257 13.10 -19.71 -3.33
C ALA A 257 13.71 -19.45 -1.94
N SER A 258 12.97 -18.75 -1.07
CA SER A 258 13.38 -18.49 0.31
C SER A 258 13.45 -19.78 1.13
N ALA A 259 12.47 -20.68 0.99
CA ALA A 259 12.43 -21.96 1.68
C ALA A 259 13.55 -22.91 1.20
N LEU A 260 13.93 -22.86 -0.08
CA LEU A 260 15.05 -23.62 -0.63
C LEU A 260 16.40 -23.14 -0.06
N LEU A 261 16.58 -21.82 0.04
CA LEU A 261 17.81 -21.21 0.59
C LEU A 261 17.89 -21.31 2.13
N MET A 262 16.73 -21.30 2.79
CA MET A 262 16.58 -21.40 4.24
C MET A 262 15.59 -22.53 4.61
N PRO A 263 16.03 -23.81 4.49
CA PRO A 263 15.18 -24.97 4.77
C PRO A 263 14.64 -24.93 6.19
N TYR A 264 13.34 -25.15 6.34
CA TYR A 264 12.59 -24.81 7.56
C TYR A 264 13.23 -25.31 8.84
N GLY A 265 13.43 -26.63 8.98
CA GLY A 265 13.89 -27.23 10.23
C GLY A 265 15.32 -26.78 10.55
N ARG A 266 16.18 -26.66 9.54
CA ARG A 266 17.56 -26.17 9.72
C ARG A 266 17.57 -24.68 10.10
N PHE A 267 16.70 -23.89 9.49
CA PHE A 267 16.59 -22.47 9.73
C PHE A 267 16.03 -22.18 11.13
N LEU A 268 14.91 -22.81 11.52
CA LEU A 268 14.33 -22.66 12.84
C LEU A 268 15.30 -23.05 13.96
N ARG A 269 15.95 -24.23 13.87
CA ARG A 269 16.98 -24.64 14.84
C ARG A 269 18.14 -23.64 14.91
N ALA A 270 18.50 -23.04 13.77
CA ALA A 270 19.53 -22.01 13.74
C ALA A 270 19.07 -20.75 14.46
N CYS A 271 17.83 -20.32 14.26
CA CYS A 271 17.21 -19.19 14.96
C CYS A 271 17.20 -19.41 16.48
N GLU A 272 16.64 -20.52 16.95
CA GLU A 272 16.55 -20.84 18.38
C GLU A 272 17.94 -20.89 19.02
N LYS A 273 18.90 -21.59 18.39
CA LYS A 273 20.26 -21.74 18.93
C LYS A 273 21.02 -20.42 19.07
N THR A 274 20.74 -19.43 18.21
CA THR A 274 21.43 -18.14 18.25
C THR A 274 20.62 -17.06 18.96
N GLY A 275 19.42 -17.36 19.47
CA GLY A 275 18.48 -16.34 19.94
C GLY A 275 18.13 -15.34 18.84
N TYR A 276 17.85 -15.83 17.63
CA TYR A 276 17.51 -15.02 16.45
C TYR A 276 18.54 -13.94 16.08
N ASP A 277 19.84 -14.14 16.36
CA ASP A 277 20.92 -13.25 15.92
C ASP A 277 20.95 -13.07 14.37
N LEU A 278 20.32 -12.00 13.89
CA LEU A 278 20.12 -11.72 12.46
C LEU A 278 21.44 -11.65 11.68
N PRO A 279 22.51 -10.94 12.13
CA PRO A 279 23.82 -11.01 11.48
C PRO A 279 24.38 -12.43 11.32
N ILE A 280 24.27 -13.27 12.35
CA ILE A 280 24.74 -14.67 12.27
C ILE A 280 23.90 -15.46 11.27
N LEU A 281 22.58 -15.31 11.31
CA LEU A 281 21.66 -16.01 10.41
C LEU A 281 21.89 -15.63 8.94
N SER A 282 21.98 -14.33 8.63
CA SER A 282 22.28 -13.85 7.27
C SER A 282 23.57 -14.46 6.71
N ARG A 283 24.63 -14.52 7.53
CA ARG A 283 25.90 -15.12 7.11
C ARG A 283 25.81 -16.64 6.94
N ARG A 284 25.14 -17.33 7.86
CA ARG A 284 25.01 -18.80 7.86
C ARG A 284 24.26 -19.34 6.65
N PHE A 285 23.24 -18.61 6.20
CA PHE A 285 22.43 -18.99 5.03
C PHE A 285 22.83 -18.22 3.75
N ALA A 286 23.85 -17.35 3.83
CA ALA A 286 24.35 -16.54 2.73
C ALA A 286 23.26 -15.70 2.02
N VAL A 287 22.29 -15.21 2.79
CA VAL A 287 21.14 -14.40 2.36
C VAL A 287 21.28 -12.94 2.80
N SER A 288 20.57 -12.04 2.12
CA SER A 288 20.47 -10.64 2.49
C SER A 288 19.49 -10.42 3.65
N PHE A 289 19.46 -9.20 4.20
CA PHE A 289 18.59 -8.88 5.34
C PHE A 289 17.11 -8.92 4.97
N ASP A 290 16.75 -8.47 3.78
CA ASP A 290 15.39 -8.59 3.21
C ASP A 290 14.91 -10.03 3.10
N GLN A 291 15.73 -10.89 2.50
CA GLN A 291 15.43 -12.31 2.35
C GLN A 291 15.24 -12.98 3.73
N LEU A 292 16.12 -12.66 4.68
CA LEU A 292 16.01 -13.15 6.05
C LEU A 292 14.72 -12.66 6.72
N ALA A 293 14.43 -11.35 6.64
CA ALA A 293 13.23 -10.76 7.23
C ALA A 293 11.95 -11.38 6.67
N GLN A 294 11.88 -11.59 5.35
CA GLN A 294 10.75 -12.28 4.73
C GLN A 294 10.60 -13.71 5.25
N ARG A 295 11.68 -14.51 5.28
CA ARG A 295 11.61 -15.89 5.78
C ARG A 295 11.16 -15.99 7.23
N LEU A 296 11.56 -15.05 8.09
CA LEU A 296 11.12 -15.03 9.50
C LEU A 296 9.60 -14.86 9.65
N THR A 297 8.92 -14.23 8.69
CA THR A 297 7.44 -14.11 8.71
C THR A 297 6.70 -15.39 8.32
N THR A 298 7.41 -16.45 7.94
CA THR A 298 6.82 -17.70 7.39
C THR A 298 6.86 -18.89 8.35
N LEU A 299 7.44 -18.76 9.54
CA LEU A 299 7.73 -19.88 10.45
C LEU A 299 6.51 -20.39 11.23
N GLN A 300 5.49 -20.88 10.53
CA GLN A 300 4.19 -21.30 11.09
C GLN A 300 3.84 -22.79 10.89
N ARG A 301 4.84 -23.64 10.63
CA ARG A 301 4.65 -25.10 10.58
C ARG A 301 4.08 -25.62 11.90
N LEU A 302 3.05 -26.45 11.81
CA LEU A 302 2.42 -27.07 12.98
C LEU A 302 3.45 -27.91 13.75
N GLY A 303 3.53 -27.71 15.06
CA GLY A 303 4.50 -28.38 15.95
C GLY A 303 5.90 -27.76 16.00
N GLU A 304 6.25 -26.90 15.05
CA GLU A 304 7.58 -26.26 14.94
C GLU A 304 7.41 -24.77 14.60
N ARG A 305 6.69 -24.00 15.44
CA ARG A 305 6.47 -22.56 15.19
C ARG A 305 7.64 -21.72 15.67
N GLY A 306 8.07 -20.77 14.83
CA GLY A 306 8.99 -19.73 15.23
C GLY A 306 8.28 -18.49 15.80
N LEU A 307 9.07 -17.50 16.21
CA LEU A 307 8.54 -16.22 16.68
C LEU A 307 7.68 -15.51 15.62
N PRO A 308 6.56 -14.87 16.01
CA PRO A 308 5.57 -14.34 15.08
C PRO A 308 5.96 -12.92 14.62
N PHE A 309 6.79 -12.84 13.59
CA PHE A 309 7.24 -11.57 13.01
C PHE A 309 6.29 -11.01 11.96
N PHE A 310 6.21 -9.68 11.87
CA PHE A 310 5.83 -8.94 10.66
C PHE A 310 7.05 -8.30 10.02
N THR A 311 6.93 -7.92 8.75
CA THR A 311 7.90 -7.06 8.08
C THR A 311 7.22 -5.91 7.34
N ALA A 312 7.86 -4.73 7.33
CA ALA A 312 7.39 -3.54 6.63
C ALA A 312 8.58 -2.89 5.90
N TRP A 313 8.35 -2.37 4.70
CA TRP A 313 9.38 -1.77 3.87
C TRP A 313 9.05 -0.31 3.64
N PHE A 314 10.01 0.58 3.85
CA PHE A 314 9.84 2.02 3.68
C PHE A 314 10.77 2.54 2.60
N GLY A 315 10.24 3.39 1.72
CA GLY A 315 11.05 4.22 0.83
C GLY A 315 11.60 5.45 1.56
N ARG A 316 12.58 6.13 0.94
CA ARG A 316 13.20 7.34 1.50
C ARG A 316 12.21 8.49 1.76
N THR A 317 11.08 8.51 1.06
CA THR A 317 10.00 9.49 1.27
C THR A 317 9.14 9.18 2.50
N GLY A 318 9.43 8.09 3.22
CA GLY A 318 8.62 7.65 4.36
C GLY A 318 7.37 6.87 3.99
N ARG A 319 7.12 6.65 2.70
CA ARG A 319 6.02 5.81 2.21
C ARG A 319 6.35 4.33 2.46
N MET A 320 5.42 3.60 3.04
CA MET A 320 5.47 2.14 3.09
C MET A 320 5.22 1.58 1.69
N VAL A 321 6.09 0.67 1.24
CA VAL A 321 6.04 0.08 -0.10
C VAL A 321 5.61 -1.38 -0.10
N HIS A 322 5.75 -2.05 1.04
CA HIS A 322 5.37 -3.45 1.21
C HIS A 322 5.19 -3.75 2.70
N PHE A 323 4.25 -4.62 3.02
CA PHE A 323 3.98 -5.11 4.36
C PHE A 323 3.59 -6.58 4.30
N SER A 324 4.07 -7.36 5.26
CA SER A 324 3.60 -8.72 5.51
C SER A 324 3.42 -8.89 7.01
N ALA A 325 2.19 -9.19 7.43
CA ALA A 325 1.84 -9.42 8.83
C ALA A 325 2.50 -10.69 9.40
N GLY A 326 2.82 -11.66 8.53
CA GLY A 326 3.19 -13.01 8.96
C GLY A 326 2.13 -13.58 9.92
N ALA A 327 2.59 -14.09 11.07
CA ALA A 327 1.73 -14.52 12.17
C ALA A 327 1.71 -13.56 13.37
N SER A 328 2.31 -12.38 13.24
CA SER A 328 2.38 -11.38 14.34
C SER A 328 1.01 -10.86 14.76
N GLY A 329 0.00 -10.99 13.92
CA GLY A 329 -1.30 -10.34 14.12
C GLY A 329 -1.24 -8.82 14.05
N ALA A 330 -0.12 -8.25 13.54
CA ALA A 330 -0.06 -6.85 13.14
C ALA A 330 -0.93 -6.67 11.91
N ILE A 331 -1.91 -5.78 12.00
CA ILE A 331 -2.81 -5.48 10.90
C ILE A 331 -2.09 -4.52 9.93
N TYR A 332 -2.58 -4.46 8.70
CA TYR A 332 -2.20 -3.47 7.69
C TYR A 332 -3.00 -2.14 7.83
N PRO A 333 -2.69 -1.26 8.83
CA PRO A 333 -3.04 0.16 8.71
C PRO A 333 -1.82 1.05 9.00
N LEU A 334 -0.60 0.57 8.68
CA LEU A 334 0.60 1.41 8.62
C LEU A 334 0.68 2.23 7.32
N ASP A 335 -0.30 2.08 6.42
CA ASP A 335 -0.40 2.90 5.22
C ASP A 335 -0.85 4.31 5.62
N GLY A 336 0.15 5.18 5.87
CA GLY A 336 -0.04 6.48 6.52
C GLY A 336 0.77 6.68 7.80
N ALA A 337 1.41 5.62 8.33
CA ALA A 337 2.32 5.70 9.47
C ALA A 337 3.58 6.50 9.11
N ARG A 338 3.46 7.83 9.18
CA ARG A 338 4.54 8.79 9.01
C ARG A 338 4.97 9.33 10.36
N TRP A 339 5.47 8.44 11.20
CA TRP A 339 5.89 8.77 12.56
C TRP A 339 7.40 8.98 12.56
N PRO A 340 7.90 10.22 12.48
CA PRO A 340 9.32 10.47 12.21
C PRO A 340 10.25 9.91 13.30
N ALA A 341 9.70 9.75 14.49
CA ALA A 341 10.25 9.06 15.65
C ALA A 341 10.65 7.60 15.46
N TRP A 342 10.08 6.94 14.46
CA TRP A 342 10.17 5.50 14.32
C TRP A 342 11.52 5.12 13.68
N ALA A 343 12.10 4.03 14.15
CA ALA A 343 13.37 3.46 13.72
C ALA A 343 13.63 3.44 12.19
N PRO A 344 12.67 3.13 11.29
CA PRO A 344 12.92 3.18 9.85
C PRO A 344 13.41 4.55 9.35
N TYR A 345 12.95 5.66 9.93
CA TYR A 345 13.38 7.00 9.53
C TYR A 345 14.83 7.28 9.92
N ALA A 346 15.18 7.02 11.18
CA ALA A 346 16.56 7.13 11.69
C ALA A 346 17.53 6.19 10.94
N SER A 347 17.04 5.04 10.46
CA SER A 347 17.89 4.09 9.71
C SER A 347 18.42 4.67 8.39
N PHE A 348 17.72 5.63 7.77
CA PHE A 348 18.22 6.29 6.56
C PHE A 348 19.45 7.18 6.80
N GLU A 349 19.63 7.65 8.04
CA GLU A 349 20.76 8.50 8.45
C GLU A 349 22.03 7.67 8.71
N SER A 350 21.87 6.43 9.17
CA SER A 350 22.97 5.54 9.48
C SER A 350 22.87 4.24 8.67
N ARG A 351 23.54 4.27 7.51
CA ARG A 351 23.44 3.21 6.50
C ARG A 351 23.94 1.87 7.04
N GLY A 352 23.10 0.86 6.90
CA GLY A 352 23.45 -0.54 7.16
C GLY A 352 23.57 -0.91 8.63
N THR A 353 23.40 0.03 9.56
CA THR A 353 23.28 -0.25 11.00
C THR A 353 21.86 -0.72 11.32
N MET A 354 21.76 -1.61 12.32
CA MET A 354 20.47 -2.05 12.84
C MET A 354 20.04 -1.11 13.96
N HIS A 355 18.81 -0.62 13.87
CA HIS A 355 18.16 0.19 14.90
C HIS A 355 17.11 -0.65 15.59
N THR A 356 17.12 -0.68 16.91
CA THR A 356 16.15 -1.41 17.73
C THR A 356 15.32 -0.42 18.51
N GLN A 357 14.01 -0.59 18.53
CA GLN A 357 13.11 0.32 19.22
C GLN A 357 11.89 -0.41 19.76
N ALA A 358 11.61 -0.21 21.05
CA ALA A 358 10.33 -0.54 21.67
C ALA A 358 9.33 0.59 21.38
N VAL A 359 8.19 0.25 20.80
CA VAL A 359 7.19 1.20 20.34
C VAL A 359 5.79 0.74 20.71
N THR A 360 4.89 1.67 20.96
CA THR A 360 3.46 1.39 21.12
C THR A 360 2.71 2.05 19.99
N PHE A 361 1.85 1.30 19.31
CA PHE A 361 0.92 1.85 18.33
C PHE A 361 -0.37 1.02 18.30
N GLY A 362 -1.48 1.71 18.08
CA GLY A 362 -2.82 1.12 17.94
C GLY A 362 -3.23 0.97 16.49
N GLU A 363 -4.19 0.08 16.28
CA GLU A 363 -4.77 -0.23 14.98
C GLU A 363 -6.21 0.30 14.97
N GLY A 364 -6.50 1.38 14.24
CA GLY A 364 -7.85 1.99 14.25
C GLY A 364 -8.28 2.44 15.66
N GLU A 365 -9.46 2.01 16.10
CA GLU A 365 -9.96 2.26 17.47
C GLU A 365 -9.43 1.25 18.51
N ALA A 366 -8.63 0.26 18.10
CA ALA A 366 -8.11 -0.76 19.01
C ALA A 366 -7.03 -0.19 19.95
N ALA A 367 -6.95 -0.78 21.15
CA ALA A 367 -5.94 -0.41 22.14
C ALA A 367 -4.51 -0.56 21.57
N PRO A 368 -3.60 0.39 21.87
CA PRO A 368 -2.23 0.31 21.40
C PRO A 368 -1.52 -0.93 21.92
N LYS A 369 -0.91 -1.68 21.01
CA LYS A 369 -0.08 -2.86 21.33
C LYS A 369 1.37 -2.43 21.51
N HIS A 370 2.11 -3.19 22.31
CA HIS A 370 3.52 -2.98 22.56
C HIS A 370 4.37 -3.88 21.64
N TRP A 371 5.19 -3.25 20.80
CA TRP A 371 5.99 -3.89 19.77
C TRP A 371 7.48 -3.64 20.00
N PHE A 372 8.28 -4.64 19.68
CA PHE A 372 9.72 -4.48 19.50
C PHE A 372 10.01 -4.51 18.01
N THR A 373 10.70 -3.48 17.50
CA THR A 373 10.99 -3.33 16.08
C THR A 373 12.49 -3.19 15.83
N ILE A 374 12.94 -3.79 14.73
CA ILE A 374 14.32 -3.76 14.24
C ILE A 374 14.27 -3.16 12.83
N ALA A 375 14.94 -2.04 12.60
CA ALA A 375 15.02 -1.39 11.30
C ALA A 375 16.44 -1.40 10.74
N ARG A 376 16.60 -1.70 9.45
CA ARG A 376 17.88 -1.62 8.75
C ARG A 376 17.67 -1.23 7.29
N THR A 377 18.52 -0.34 6.79
CA THR A 377 18.51 -0.02 5.36
C THR A 377 19.21 -1.09 4.52
N ILE A 378 18.62 -1.39 3.37
CA ILE A 378 19.24 -2.15 2.28
C ILE A 378 19.34 -1.28 1.03
N GLU A 379 20.32 -1.57 0.19
CA GLU A 379 20.35 -1.10 -1.19
C GLU A 379 19.60 -2.13 -2.04
N VAL A 380 18.56 -1.68 -2.74
CA VAL A 380 17.90 -2.49 -3.76
C VAL A 380 18.52 -2.07 -5.09
N ASP A 381 19.44 -2.89 -5.56
CA ASP A 381 20.11 -2.69 -6.84
C ASP A 381 19.11 -3.06 -7.97
N GLY A 382 18.41 -2.05 -8.47
CA GLY A 382 17.65 -2.14 -9.71
C GLY A 382 18.54 -1.82 -10.90
N ALA A 383 18.30 -2.43 -12.05
CA ALA A 383 19.17 -2.30 -13.22
C ALA A 383 19.09 -0.95 -13.96
N ALA A 384 18.39 0.04 -13.40
CA ALA A 384 18.41 1.45 -13.84
C ALA A 384 18.45 2.48 -12.69
N CYS A 385 18.26 2.06 -11.43
CA CYS A 385 18.30 2.92 -10.25
C CYS A 385 18.60 2.08 -9.01
N SER A 386 19.59 2.49 -8.21
CA SER A 386 19.73 2.00 -6.84
C SER A 386 18.73 2.73 -5.95
N ALA A 387 17.88 1.98 -5.27
CA ALA A 387 16.92 2.53 -4.34
C ALA A 387 17.25 2.04 -2.93
N ARG A 388 17.47 2.97 -2.00
CA ARG A 388 17.59 2.61 -0.59
C ARG A 388 16.21 2.41 0.00
N ARG A 389 16.01 1.28 0.66
CA ARG A 389 14.79 0.97 1.43
C ARG A 389 15.16 0.66 2.86
N SER A 390 14.32 1.06 3.80
CA SER A 390 14.42 0.61 5.19
C SER A 390 13.48 -0.56 5.40
N ILE A 391 14.01 -1.66 5.92
CA ILE A 391 13.22 -2.85 6.25
C ILE A 391 13.08 -2.88 7.76
N VAL A 392 11.83 -2.95 8.19
CA VAL A 392 11.43 -3.15 9.56
C VAL A 392 11.03 -4.60 9.73
N LEU A 393 11.54 -5.23 10.78
CA LEU A 393 11.10 -6.50 11.30
C LEU A 393 10.55 -6.24 12.70
N GLY A 394 9.34 -6.69 12.99
CA GLY A 394 8.74 -6.45 14.30
C GLY A 394 7.96 -7.64 14.82
N LEU A 395 7.80 -7.68 16.13
CA LEU A 395 7.03 -8.68 16.87
C LEU A 395 6.51 -8.05 18.17
N GLU A 396 5.51 -8.67 18.79
CA GLU A 396 5.05 -8.19 20.08
C GLU A 396 6.17 -8.27 21.13
N ALA A 397 6.34 -7.21 21.92
CA ALA A 397 7.47 -7.07 22.83
C ALA A 397 7.58 -8.19 23.87
N ARG A 398 6.47 -8.86 24.21
CA ARG A 398 6.45 -10.05 25.08
C ARG A 398 7.30 -11.21 24.57
N PHE A 399 7.51 -11.30 23.25
CA PHE A 399 8.34 -12.32 22.61
C PHE A 399 9.78 -11.85 22.38
N ALA A 400 10.07 -10.56 22.56
CA ALA A 400 11.37 -9.98 22.21
C ALA A 400 12.51 -10.45 23.13
N GLY A 401 12.21 -11.00 24.31
CA GLY A 401 13.22 -11.49 25.25
C GLY A 401 14.11 -12.61 24.69
N GLU A 402 13.66 -13.32 23.64
CA GLU A 402 14.45 -14.35 22.95
C GLU A 402 15.42 -13.77 21.91
N LEU A 403 15.27 -12.50 21.53
CA LEU A 403 16.05 -11.86 20.48
C LEU A 403 17.39 -11.34 20.98
N ALA A 404 18.46 -11.68 20.25
CA ALA A 404 19.79 -11.12 20.49
C ALA A 404 19.79 -9.59 20.37
N GLN A 405 18.94 -9.03 19.51
CA GLN A 405 18.80 -7.58 19.29
C GLN A 405 18.11 -6.87 20.45
N ALA A 406 17.35 -7.57 21.31
CA ALA A 406 16.69 -6.97 22.46
C ALA A 406 17.62 -6.82 23.68
N ARG A 407 18.84 -7.36 23.63
CA ARG A 407 19.79 -7.28 24.75
C ARG A 407 20.16 -5.84 25.05
N GLY A 408 19.94 -5.42 26.30
CA GLY A 408 20.21 -4.05 26.75
C GLY A 408 19.15 -3.02 26.36
N VAL A 409 18.04 -3.46 25.75
CA VAL A 409 16.87 -2.61 25.46
C VAL A 409 15.79 -2.89 26.48
N SER A 410 15.16 -1.85 27.03
CA SER A 410 14.01 -2.05 27.92
C SER A 410 12.80 -2.54 27.14
N LEU A 411 12.14 -3.57 27.67
CA LEU A 411 10.89 -4.12 27.15
C LEU A 411 9.69 -3.77 28.06
N ASP A 412 9.85 -2.75 28.91
CA ASP A 412 8.75 -2.19 29.68
C ASP A 412 7.88 -1.30 28.77
N PRO A 413 6.54 -1.48 28.75
CA PRO A 413 5.64 -0.61 28.00
C PRO A 413 5.80 0.90 28.29
N GLN A 414 6.24 1.29 29.50
CA GLN A 414 6.46 2.69 29.86
C GLN A 414 7.71 3.30 29.21
N ASP A 415 8.66 2.45 28.79
CA ASP A 415 9.86 2.86 28.06
C ASP A 415 9.66 2.81 26.53
N ALA A 416 8.50 2.34 26.07
CA ALA A 416 8.15 2.31 24.66
C ALA A 416 7.77 3.70 24.16
N VAL A 417 8.17 4.00 22.93
CA VAL A 417 7.80 5.24 22.26
C VAL A 417 6.35 5.13 21.73
N PRO A 418 5.41 6.02 22.15
CA PRO A 418 4.06 6.02 21.61
C PRO A 418 4.04 6.65 20.22
N LEU A 419 3.88 5.81 19.19
CA LEU A 419 3.73 6.24 17.81
C LEU A 419 2.26 6.51 17.49
N GLY A 420 2.00 7.47 16.60
CA GLY A 420 0.63 7.88 16.24
C GLY A 420 -0.07 8.76 17.27
N ALA A 421 0.58 9.06 18.40
CA ALA A 421 0.10 10.00 19.41
C ALA A 421 1.05 11.20 19.54
N GLY A 422 0.58 12.27 20.18
CA GLY A 422 1.40 13.42 20.50
C GLY A 422 2.53 13.03 21.45
N CYS A 423 3.73 13.56 21.25
CA CYS A 423 4.86 13.31 22.13
C CYS A 423 4.49 13.64 23.59
N PRO A 424 4.62 12.71 24.55
CA PRO A 424 4.26 12.94 25.96
C PRO A 424 4.98 14.12 26.60
N ARG A 425 6.14 14.53 26.08
CA ARG A 425 6.94 15.65 26.61
C ARG A 425 6.59 17.02 26.03
N CYS A 426 6.29 17.11 24.73
CA CYS A 426 6.09 18.39 24.04
C CYS A 426 4.74 18.57 23.38
N GLY A 427 3.87 17.55 23.44
CA GLY A 427 2.54 17.52 22.84
C GLY A 427 2.50 17.46 21.30
N ARG A 428 3.64 17.60 20.61
CA ARG A 428 3.68 17.61 19.14
C ARG A 428 3.47 16.21 18.56
N MET A 429 2.56 16.09 17.60
CA MET A 429 2.31 14.86 16.83
C MET A 429 3.52 14.43 15.98
N GLU A 430 4.24 15.39 15.39
CA GLU A 430 5.36 15.13 14.47
C GLU A 430 6.72 15.30 15.16
N CYS A 431 6.83 14.93 16.44
CA CYS A 431 8.11 14.99 17.13
C CYS A 431 9.10 14.00 16.51
N LEU A 432 10.30 14.46 16.13
CA LEU A 432 11.38 13.60 15.62
C LEU A 432 12.02 12.74 16.73
N THR A 433 11.81 13.10 17.99
CA THR A 433 12.43 12.46 19.16
C THR A 433 11.42 12.35 20.30
N PRO A 434 10.31 11.62 20.11
CA PRO A 434 9.30 11.50 21.16
C PRO A 434 9.86 10.79 22.37
N ALA A 435 9.45 11.25 23.54
CA ALA A 435 9.83 10.66 24.80
C ALA A 435 8.93 9.45 25.10
N PRO A 436 9.49 8.35 25.60
CA PRO A 436 8.73 7.35 26.35
C PRO A 436 7.96 7.97 27.52
N ALA A 437 6.86 7.32 27.91
CA ALA A 437 6.03 7.79 29.03
C ALA A 437 6.85 8.00 30.32
N ARG A 438 7.76 7.06 30.63
CA ARG A 438 8.63 7.15 31.81
C ARG A 438 9.51 8.39 31.83
N LEU A 439 10.09 8.76 30.68
CA LEU A 439 10.96 9.93 30.56
C LEU A 439 10.18 11.25 30.65
N ALA A 440 8.88 11.25 30.32
CA ALA A 440 8.02 12.41 30.50
C ALA A 440 7.61 12.60 31.97
N MET A 441 7.37 11.51 32.70
CA MET A 441 6.96 11.55 34.12
C MET A 441 8.07 12.00 35.08
N GLN A 442 9.35 11.92 34.69
CA GLN A 442 10.48 12.32 35.55
C GLN A 442 10.75 13.84 35.59
N GLN A 443 9.91 14.67 34.95
CA GLN A 443 10.04 16.15 34.94
C GLN A 443 8.99 16.88 35.79
N GLU A 444 8.08 16.15 36.42
CA GLU A 444 7.21 16.61 37.52
C GLU A 444 7.84 16.23 38.87
#